data_AF-A0A1H2KZR3-F1
#
_entry.id   AF-A0A1H2KZR3-F1
#
_cell.length_a   1.000
_cell.length_b   1.000
_cell.length_c   1.000
_cell.angle_alpha   90.00
_cell.angle_beta   90.00
_cell.angle_gamma   90.00
#
_symmetry.space_group_name_H-M   'P 1'
#
loop_
_entity.id
_entity.type
_entity.pdbx_description
1 polymer ?
#
loop_
_entity_poly.entity_id
_entity_poly.type
_entity_poly.pdbx_seq_one_letter_code
_entity_poly.pdbx_strand_id
1 'polypeptide(L)'
;MDEQALREALRSEAADQPFDPAAVDRAVERGRSQRRRRRTTLLAVVPVVTLAVAGAGAAALAWLPGDPPTARSAGDAAVARPVQLLTWPEPDGVGVAMEALYQGTLTVTDNGCVALGGIAESHPVIPVAWPPGWSVARDGDGRAALFDETGRLRAREGDAIGIGGGNLDYDNGLMPIDPNHPCALGDTRYFFASGELSAEAQP
;
A
#
# COMPACT_ATOMS: atom_id res chain seq x y z
N MET A 1 -13.25 -29.34 28.22
CA MET A 1 -12.03 -28.72 28.80
C MET A 1 -12.51 -27.61 29.71
N ASP A 2 -12.16 -27.66 30.98
CA ASP A 2 -12.72 -26.79 32.03
C ASP A 2 -12.06 -25.39 31.99
N GLU A 3 -12.86 -24.34 32.12
CA GLU A 3 -12.43 -22.93 32.04
C GLU A 3 -11.44 -22.58 33.17
N GLN A 4 -11.54 -23.28 34.30
CA GLN A 4 -10.57 -23.15 35.39
C GLN A 4 -9.18 -23.68 35.00
N ALA A 5 -9.10 -24.82 34.29
CA ALA A 5 -7.84 -25.39 33.85
C ALA A 5 -7.12 -24.48 32.83
N LEU A 6 -7.87 -23.82 31.95
CA LEU A 6 -7.32 -22.86 30.99
C LEU A 6 -6.76 -21.61 31.68
N ARG A 7 -7.46 -21.08 32.69
CA ARG A 7 -6.98 -19.92 33.46
C ARG A 7 -5.73 -20.23 34.27
N GLU A 8 -5.60 -21.45 34.77
CA GLU A 8 -4.44 -21.86 35.55
C GLU A 8 -3.22 -22.09 34.67
N ALA A 9 -3.41 -22.68 33.48
CA ALA A 9 -2.36 -22.79 32.46
C ALA A 9 -1.81 -21.42 32.04
N LEU A 10 -2.69 -20.47 31.69
CA LEU A 10 -2.28 -19.12 31.28
C LEU A 10 -1.55 -18.34 32.38
N ARG A 11 -1.92 -18.54 33.66
CA ARG A 11 -1.20 -17.93 34.79
C ARG A 11 0.17 -18.53 35.01
N SER A 12 0.33 -19.84 34.80
CA SER A 12 1.63 -20.50 34.93
C SER A 12 2.61 -20.03 33.86
N GLU A 13 2.13 -19.86 32.62
CA GLU A 13 2.94 -19.42 31.48
C GLU A 13 3.42 -17.96 31.63
N ALA A 14 2.56 -17.07 32.16
CA ALA A 14 2.93 -15.69 32.44
C ALA A 14 3.94 -15.54 33.60
N ALA A 15 3.97 -16.50 34.53
CA ALA A 15 4.91 -16.49 35.66
C ALA A 15 6.34 -16.93 35.25
N ASP A 16 6.46 -17.66 34.14
CA ASP A 16 7.73 -18.20 33.63
C ASP A 16 8.43 -17.30 32.61
N GLN A 17 7.90 -16.09 32.34
CA GLN A 17 8.53 -15.15 31.41
C GLN A 17 9.47 -14.18 32.16
N PRO A 18 10.80 -14.41 32.18
CA PRO A 18 11.72 -13.53 32.87
C PRO A 18 11.82 -12.19 32.15
N PHE A 19 11.48 -11.11 32.85
CA PHE A 19 11.75 -9.75 32.39
C PHE A 19 13.28 -9.54 32.34
N ASP A 20 13.83 -9.34 31.13
CA ASP A 20 15.25 -8.98 30.91
C ASP A 20 15.41 -7.45 30.85
N PRO A 21 15.80 -6.78 31.95
CA PRO A 21 16.05 -5.33 31.94
C PRO A 21 17.19 -4.93 30.99
N ALA A 22 18.15 -5.82 30.69
CA ALA A 22 19.22 -5.52 29.76
C ALA A 22 18.75 -5.46 28.30
N ALA A 23 17.59 -6.05 27.97
CA ALA A 23 16.95 -5.87 26.67
C ALA A 23 16.43 -4.45 26.47
N VAL A 24 15.89 -3.84 27.55
CA VAL A 24 15.39 -2.46 27.54
C VAL A 24 16.54 -1.46 27.35
N ASP A 25 17.65 -1.64 28.08
CA ASP A 25 18.82 -0.76 27.94
C ASP A 25 19.43 -0.84 26.54
N ARG A 26 19.53 -2.04 25.95
CA ARG A 26 19.97 -2.23 24.56
C ARG A 26 19.05 -1.54 23.55
N ALA A 27 17.73 -1.56 23.78
CA ALA A 27 16.77 -0.88 22.90
C ALA A 27 16.92 0.66 22.99
N VAL A 28 17.08 1.20 24.21
CA VAL A 28 17.26 2.64 24.45
C VAL A 28 18.58 3.14 23.84
N GLU A 29 19.66 2.37 23.97
CA GLU A 29 20.98 2.75 23.45
C GLU A 29 21.03 2.73 21.92
N ARG A 30 20.37 1.76 21.28
CA ARG A 30 20.17 1.76 19.82
C ARG A 30 19.41 3.00 19.35
N GLY A 31 18.32 3.36 20.02
CA GLY A 31 17.54 4.57 19.68
C GLY A 31 18.35 5.87 19.78
N ARG A 32 19.21 5.99 20.80
CA ARG A 32 20.11 7.15 20.97
C ARG A 32 21.18 7.23 19.87
N SER A 33 21.74 6.09 19.45
CA SER A 33 22.77 6.02 18.41
C SER A 33 22.24 6.46 17.03
N GLN A 34 21.02 6.08 16.69
CA GLN A 34 20.39 6.38 15.40
C GLN A 34 20.04 7.88 15.28
N ARG A 35 19.65 8.52 16.39
CA ARG A 35 19.36 9.96 16.42
C ARG A 35 20.59 10.83 16.21
N ARG A 36 21.79 10.38 16.62
CA ARG A 36 23.06 11.09 16.38
C ARG A 36 23.46 11.08 14.90
N ARG A 37 23.25 9.97 14.18
CA ARG A 37 23.64 9.86 12.76
C ARG A 37 22.80 10.74 11.81
N ARG A 38 21.56 11.08 12.18
CA ARG A 38 20.69 11.96 11.38
C ARG A 38 21.07 13.45 11.40
N ARG A 39 21.90 13.90 12.35
CA ARG A 39 22.31 15.32 12.42
C ARG A 39 23.47 15.68 11.49
N THR A 40 24.19 14.69 10.97
CA THR A 40 25.38 14.91 10.13
C THR A 40 25.12 14.93 8.62
N THR A 41 23.89 14.66 8.17
CA THR A 41 23.56 14.45 6.74
C THR A 41 22.75 15.59 6.09
N LEU A 42 22.64 16.77 6.72
CA LEU A 42 21.87 17.92 6.20
C LEU A 42 22.72 19.02 5.53
N LEU A 43 23.94 18.72 5.06
CA LEU A 43 24.79 19.70 4.36
C LEU A 43 25.39 19.12 3.07
N ALA A 44 24.55 19.02 2.04
CA ALA A 44 24.84 18.97 0.60
C ALA A 44 23.57 18.36 -0.02
N VAL A 45 22.81 19.01 -0.88
CA VAL A 45 23.14 19.22 -2.30
C VAL A 45 22.24 20.33 -2.88
N VAL A 46 22.87 21.24 -3.62
CA VAL A 46 22.35 22.18 -4.65
C VAL A 46 23.47 22.15 -5.73
N PRO A 47 23.30 22.34 -7.08
CA PRO A 47 22.17 22.88 -7.89
C PRO A 47 21.87 22.19 -9.27
N VAL A 48 20.78 22.70 -9.91
CA VAL A 48 20.59 23.09 -11.35
C VAL A 48 20.69 22.07 -12.51
N VAL A 49 19.61 21.98 -13.32
CA VAL A 49 19.65 22.06 -14.80
C VAL A 49 18.36 22.73 -15.33
N THR A 50 18.53 23.78 -16.14
CA THR A 50 17.53 24.45 -17.00
C THR A 50 17.71 24.01 -18.46
N LEU A 51 16.62 23.81 -19.23
CA LEU A 51 16.41 24.46 -20.55
C LEU A 51 15.10 24.03 -21.24
N ALA A 52 14.47 25.04 -21.84
CA ALA A 52 13.21 25.02 -22.57
C ALA A 52 13.36 24.52 -24.02
N VAL A 53 12.28 23.98 -24.58
CA VAL A 53 12.03 24.01 -26.03
C VAL A 53 10.59 24.46 -26.27
N ALA A 54 10.47 25.70 -26.78
CA ALA A 54 9.27 26.23 -27.39
C ALA A 54 9.12 25.66 -28.81
N GLY A 55 7.93 25.18 -29.16
CA GLY A 55 7.57 24.74 -30.50
C GLY A 55 6.21 25.28 -30.87
N ALA A 56 6.18 26.50 -31.40
CA ALA A 56 5.01 27.08 -32.05
C ALA A 56 4.83 26.43 -33.43
N GLY A 57 3.64 25.86 -33.67
CA GLY A 57 3.23 25.35 -34.98
C GLY A 57 1.80 25.79 -35.26
N ALA A 58 1.64 27.02 -35.76
CA ALA A 58 0.40 27.47 -36.37
C ALA A 58 0.60 27.48 -37.90
N ALA A 59 -0.17 26.68 -38.63
CA ALA A 59 -0.43 26.88 -40.04
C ALA A 59 -1.78 26.26 -40.42
N ALA A 60 -2.56 27.05 -41.15
CA ALA A 60 -3.98 26.92 -41.45
C ALA A 60 -4.34 25.87 -42.51
N LEU A 61 -5.64 25.53 -42.54
CA LEU A 61 -6.59 25.31 -43.65
C LEU A 61 -7.61 24.26 -43.15
N ALA A 62 -8.93 24.42 -43.17
CA ALA A 62 -9.77 24.91 -44.24
C ALA A 62 -11.18 25.29 -43.71
N TRP A 63 -11.85 26.15 -44.47
CA TRP A 63 -13.26 26.52 -44.31
C TRP A 63 -14.20 25.33 -44.49
N LEU A 64 -15.06 25.08 -43.50
CA LEU A 64 -16.30 24.31 -43.59
C LEU A 64 -17.37 25.04 -42.76
N PRO A 65 -18.56 25.39 -43.29
CA PRO A 65 -19.67 25.88 -42.49
C PRO A 65 -20.40 24.66 -41.92
N GLY A 66 -19.99 24.24 -40.75
CA GLY A 66 -20.72 23.29 -39.93
C GLY A 66 -20.43 23.66 -38.49
N ASP A 67 -21.47 24.00 -37.73
CA ASP A 67 -21.34 24.34 -36.31
C ASP A 67 -20.47 23.29 -35.61
N PRO A 68 -19.33 23.67 -35.01
CA PRO A 68 -18.63 22.75 -34.15
C PRO A 68 -19.59 22.40 -33.01
N PRO A 69 -19.76 21.11 -32.64
CA PRO A 69 -20.42 20.80 -31.39
C PRO A 69 -19.67 21.59 -30.34
N THR A 70 -20.39 22.48 -29.66
CA THR A 70 -19.89 23.23 -28.51
C THR A 70 -18.99 22.29 -27.72
N ALA A 71 -17.68 22.55 -27.77
CA ALA A 71 -16.73 21.89 -26.92
C ALA A 71 -17.19 22.27 -25.53
N ARG A 72 -17.97 21.37 -24.92
CA ARG A 72 -18.33 21.43 -23.52
C ARG A 72 -17.00 21.67 -22.86
N SER A 73 -16.83 22.84 -22.26
CA SER A 73 -15.65 23.13 -21.46
C SER A 73 -15.45 21.89 -20.62
N ALA A 74 -14.34 21.20 -20.87
CA ALA A 74 -13.84 20.20 -19.96
C ALA A 74 -13.58 20.99 -18.69
N GLY A 75 -14.64 21.12 -17.89
CA GLY A 75 -14.58 21.71 -16.56
C GLY A 75 -13.46 20.96 -15.89
N ASP A 76 -12.44 21.72 -15.50
CA ASP A 76 -11.26 21.31 -14.76
C ASP A 76 -11.10 19.80 -14.76
N ALA A 77 -10.35 19.27 -15.73
CA ALA A 77 -9.84 17.92 -15.64
C ALA A 77 -9.14 17.82 -14.29
N ALA A 78 -9.86 17.33 -13.28
CA ALA A 78 -9.39 17.18 -11.93
C ALA A 78 -8.13 16.36 -12.11
N VAL A 79 -6.97 16.97 -11.85
CA VAL A 79 -5.68 16.32 -12.04
C VAL A 79 -5.75 15.04 -11.23
N ALA A 80 -5.96 13.92 -11.91
CA ALA A 80 -6.25 12.66 -11.27
C ALA A 80 -5.06 12.36 -10.38
N ARG A 81 -5.30 12.23 -9.07
CA ARG A 81 -4.21 11.98 -8.13
C ARG A 81 -3.46 10.73 -8.57
N PRO A 82 -2.12 10.73 -8.45
CA PRO A 82 -1.32 9.57 -8.80
C PRO A 82 -1.80 8.37 -7.97
N VAL A 83 -1.97 7.23 -8.65
CA VAL A 83 -2.29 5.96 -8.00
C VAL A 83 -1.03 5.34 -7.42
N GLN A 84 -1.15 4.77 -6.22
CA GLN A 84 -0.03 4.30 -5.42
C GLN A 84 -0.36 2.95 -4.78
N LEU A 85 0.65 2.10 -4.66
CA LEU A 85 0.58 0.86 -3.88
C LEU A 85 1.32 1.04 -2.57
N LEU A 86 0.81 0.40 -1.53
CA LEU A 86 1.61 0.05 -0.37
C LEU A 86 2.34 -1.25 -0.69
N THR A 87 3.66 -1.19 -0.81
CA THR A 87 4.51 -2.40 -0.97
C THR A 87 5.23 -2.70 0.33
N TRP A 88 5.44 -3.97 0.63
CA TRP A 88 6.29 -4.36 1.74
C TRP A 88 7.61 -4.94 1.23
N PRO A 89 8.76 -4.56 1.81
CA PRO A 89 10.00 -5.27 1.54
C PRO A 89 9.86 -6.66 2.17
N GLU A 90 9.99 -7.72 1.38
CA GLU A 90 10.08 -9.09 1.91
C GLU A 90 11.43 -9.23 2.61
N PRO A 91 11.49 -9.26 3.96
CA PRO A 91 12.72 -9.55 4.67
C PRO A 91 13.05 -11.03 4.51
N ASP A 92 14.34 -11.36 4.39
CA ASP A 92 14.79 -12.76 4.39
C ASP A 92 14.21 -13.51 5.60
N GLY A 93 13.36 -14.51 5.34
CA GLY A 93 12.77 -15.37 6.37
C GLY A 93 11.53 -14.84 7.08
N VAL A 94 10.91 -13.74 6.62
CA VAL A 94 9.60 -13.29 7.11
C VAL A 94 8.56 -13.57 6.04
N GLY A 95 7.85 -14.69 6.20
CA GLY A 95 6.72 -15.05 5.35
C GLY A 95 5.40 -14.47 5.87
N VAL A 96 4.37 -14.55 5.03
CA VAL A 96 2.99 -14.39 5.48
C VAL A 96 2.67 -15.51 6.45
N ALA A 97 2.19 -15.16 7.64
CA ALA A 97 1.64 -16.07 8.62
C ALA A 97 0.13 -15.92 8.71
N MET A 98 -0.53 -16.96 9.21
CA MET A 98 -1.99 -17.04 9.21
C MET A 98 -2.57 -16.84 7.79
N GLU A 99 -2.17 -17.73 6.88
CA GLU A 99 -2.68 -17.75 5.51
C GLU A 99 -4.21 -17.69 5.51
N ALA A 100 -4.73 -16.67 4.85
CA ALA A 100 -6.12 -16.34 4.73
C ALA A 100 -6.41 -15.91 3.29
N LEU A 101 -7.64 -16.18 2.87
CA LEU A 101 -8.19 -15.60 1.65
C LEU A 101 -9.03 -14.39 2.06
N TYR A 102 -8.68 -13.22 1.55
CA TYR A 102 -9.52 -12.04 1.68
C TYR A 102 -10.24 -11.75 0.36
N GLN A 103 -11.56 -11.64 0.40
CA GLN A 103 -12.39 -11.29 -0.75
C GLN A 103 -12.93 -9.87 -0.61
N GLY A 104 -12.83 -9.10 -1.68
CA GLY A 104 -13.33 -7.73 -1.72
C GLY A 104 -13.23 -7.10 -3.10
N THR A 105 -13.66 -5.85 -3.20
CA THR A 105 -13.56 -5.07 -4.44
C THR A 105 -12.28 -4.25 -4.44
N LEU A 106 -11.49 -4.31 -5.52
CA LEU A 106 -10.33 -3.42 -5.66
C LEU A 106 -10.82 -1.97 -5.76
N THR A 107 -10.35 -1.12 -4.85
CA THR A 107 -10.76 0.29 -4.77
C THR A 107 -9.55 1.21 -4.67
N VAL A 108 -9.75 2.49 -4.99
CA VAL A 108 -8.75 3.55 -4.84
C VAL A 108 -9.31 4.57 -3.86
N THR A 109 -8.57 4.85 -2.79
CA THR A 109 -8.98 5.87 -1.82
C THR A 109 -8.83 7.28 -2.39
N ASP A 110 -9.41 8.28 -1.73
CA ASP A 110 -9.28 9.70 -2.10
C ASP A 110 -7.82 10.19 -2.16
N ASN A 111 -6.90 9.49 -1.50
CA ASN A 111 -5.45 9.77 -1.52
C ASN A 111 -4.70 9.01 -2.62
N GLY A 112 -5.41 8.28 -3.48
CA GLY A 112 -4.84 7.53 -4.60
C GLY A 112 -4.28 6.16 -4.21
N CYS A 113 -4.61 5.63 -3.03
CA CYS A 113 -4.06 4.36 -2.57
C CYS A 113 -4.96 3.19 -2.96
N VAL A 114 -4.36 2.19 -3.60
CA VAL A 114 -5.05 0.94 -3.91
C VAL A 114 -5.28 0.14 -2.63
N ALA A 115 -6.51 -0.27 -2.41
CA ALA A 115 -6.97 -0.99 -1.24
C ALA A 115 -8.11 -1.95 -1.61
N LEU A 116 -8.65 -2.66 -0.64
CA LEU A 116 -9.85 -3.46 -0.81
C LEU A 116 -11.03 -2.82 -0.09
N GLY A 117 -12.21 -2.89 -0.73
CA GLY A 117 -13.48 -2.68 -0.06
C GLY A 117 -13.62 -3.67 1.09
N GLY A 118 -13.91 -3.15 2.27
CA GLY A 118 -14.09 -3.94 3.46
C GLY A 118 -15.43 -4.68 3.49
N ILE A 119 -15.43 -5.87 4.08
CA ILE A 119 -16.65 -6.66 4.29
C ILE A 119 -17.44 -6.24 5.55
N ALA A 120 -16.85 -5.40 6.41
CA ALA A 120 -17.46 -4.94 7.66
C ALA A 120 -17.59 -3.42 7.66
N GLU A 121 -18.73 -2.91 8.14
CA GLU A 121 -18.99 -1.45 8.24
C GLU A 121 -17.94 -0.70 9.08
N SER A 122 -17.34 -1.38 10.06
CA SER A 122 -16.30 -0.81 10.92
C SER A 122 -14.95 -0.61 10.22
N HIS A 123 -14.73 -1.28 9.09
CA HIS A 123 -13.51 -1.19 8.30
C HIS A 123 -13.89 -1.15 6.81
N PRO A 124 -14.47 -0.05 6.31
CA PRO A 124 -15.01 0.01 4.96
C PRO A 124 -13.93 -0.11 3.87
N VAL A 125 -12.66 0.07 4.23
CA VAL A 125 -11.50 -0.11 3.37
C VAL A 125 -10.41 -0.82 4.17
N ILE A 126 -9.74 -1.79 3.55
CA ILE A 126 -8.58 -2.47 4.12
C ILE A 126 -7.34 -2.13 3.30
N PRO A 127 -6.28 -1.55 3.91
CA PRO A 127 -5.01 -1.34 3.23
C PRO A 127 -4.33 -2.70 2.96
N VAL A 128 -3.90 -2.89 1.71
CA VAL A 128 -3.21 -4.11 1.27
C VAL A 128 -1.74 -3.80 1.02
N ALA A 129 -0.87 -4.58 1.64
CA ALA A 129 0.55 -4.55 1.39
C ALA A 129 0.90 -5.57 0.29
N TRP A 130 1.30 -5.08 -0.87
CA TRP A 130 1.59 -5.89 -2.04
C TRP A 130 3.05 -6.37 -2.04
N PRO A 131 3.33 -7.58 -2.58
CA PRO A 131 4.70 -8.06 -2.73
C PRO A 131 5.56 -7.08 -3.55
N PRO A 132 6.89 -7.13 -3.40
CA PRO A 132 7.78 -6.37 -4.26
C PRO A 132 7.55 -6.72 -5.74
N GLY A 133 7.79 -5.76 -6.63
CA GLY A 133 7.61 -5.92 -8.08
C GLY A 133 6.19 -5.65 -8.59
N TRP A 134 5.18 -5.68 -7.71
CA TRP A 134 3.82 -5.28 -8.08
C TRP A 134 3.74 -3.79 -8.37
N SER A 135 2.90 -3.42 -9.34
CA SER A 135 2.76 -2.03 -9.78
C SER A 135 1.31 -1.66 -10.08
N VAL A 136 1.03 -0.36 -10.05
CA VAL A 136 -0.27 0.20 -10.41
C VAL A 136 -0.11 1.34 -11.40
N ALA A 137 -1.02 1.42 -12.37
CA ALA A 137 -1.16 2.56 -13.26
C ALA A 137 -2.64 2.91 -13.48
N ARG A 138 -2.91 4.10 -14.02
CA ARG A 138 -4.24 4.42 -14.56
C ARG A 138 -4.34 3.82 -15.97
N ASP A 139 -5.45 3.17 -16.29
CA ASP A 139 -5.75 2.70 -17.64
C ASP A 139 -6.37 3.80 -18.53
N GLY A 140 -6.75 3.44 -19.76
CA GLY A 140 -7.37 4.37 -20.72
C GLY A 140 -8.74 4.91 -20.28
N ASP A 141 -9.41 4.25 -19.33
CA ASP A 141 -10.68 4.69 -18.74
C ASP A 141 -10.45 5.52 -17.47
N GLY A 142 -9.19 5.70 -17.04
CA GLY A 142 -8.82 6.39 -15.82
C GLY A 142 -8.97 5.54 -14.55
N ARG A 143 -9.21 4.23 -14.66
CA ARG A 143 -9.29 3.31 -13.52
C ARG A 143 -7.91 2.82 -13.12
N ALA A 144 -7.68 2.55 -11.83
CA ALA A 144 -6.46 1.86 -11.44
C ALA A 144 -6.43 0.44 -12.04
N ALA A 145 -5.27 0.08 -12.59
CA ALA A 145 -4.96 -1.23 -13.13
C ALA A 145 -3.76 -1.77 -12.36
N LEU A 146 -3.91 -2.96 -11.79
CA LEU A 146 -2.93 -3.62 -10.95
C LEU A 146 -2.18 -4.68 -11.75
N PHE A 147 -0.85 -4.64 -11.68
CA PHE A 147 0.03 -5.55 -12.41
C PHE A 147 0.90 -6.34 -11.44
N ASP A 148 1.07 -7.64 -11.73
CA ASP A 148 2.03 -8.47 -11.01
C ASP A 148 3.48 -8.11 -11.37
N GLU A 149 4.44 -8.74 -10.70
CA GLU A 149 5.88 -8.56 -10.93
C GLU A 149 6.34 -8.84 -12.37
N THR A 150 5.56 -9.60 -13.15
CA THR A 150 5.83 -9.89 -14.56
C THR A 150 5.27 -8.82 -15.50
N GLY A 151 4.59 -7.81 -14.94
CA GLY A 151 3.89 -6.77 -15.69
C GLY A 151 2.54 -7.22 -16.25
N ARG A 152 2.02 -8.38 -15.84
CA ARG A 152 0.72 -8.88 -16.31
C ARG A 152 -0.40 -8.25 -15.49
N LEU A 153 -1.43 -7.77 -16.19
CA LEU A 153 -2.64 -7.23 -15.57
C LEU A 153 -3.34 -8.31 -14.74
N ARG A 154 -3.66 -8.01 -13.48
CA ARG A 154 -4.35 -8.92 -12.56
C ARG A 154 -5.75 -8.47 -12.18
N ALA A 155 -5.96 -7.16 -12.05
CA ALA A 155 -7.24 -6.59 -11.67
C ALA A 155 -7.33 -5.10 -12.06
N ARG A 156 -8.55 -4.59 -12.15
CA ARG A 156 -8.87 -3.17 -12.29
C ARG A 156 -9.71 -2.69 -11.11
N GLU A 157 -9.70 -1.39 -10.89
CA GLU A 157 -10.58 -0.71 -9.95
C GLU A 157 -12.04 -1.09 -10.24
N GLY A 158 -12.76 -1.54 -9.20
CA GLY A 158 -14.11 -2.06 -9.28
C GLY A 158 -14.23 -3.58 -9.45
N ASP A 159 -13.13 -4.29 -9.74
CA ASP A 159 -13.17 -5.75 -9.87
C ASP A 159 -13.31 -6.41 -8.49
N ALA A 160 -14.15 -7.45 -8.41
CA ALA A 160 -14.18 -8.35 -7.26
C ALA A 160 -13.01 -9.34 -7.35
N ILE A 161 -12.18 -9.38 -6.31
CA ILE A 161 -10.97 -10.19 -6.26
C ILE A 161 -10.85 -10.94 -4.92
N GLY A 162 -10.30 -12.15 -5.01
CA GLY A 162 -9.78 -12.88 -3.86
C GLY A 162 -8.25 -12.74 -3.82
N ILE A 163 -7.71 -12.36 -2.67
CA ILE A 163 -6.27 -12.25 -2.45
C ILE A 163 -5.86 -13.24 -1.37
N GLY A 164 -4.94 -14.14 -1.72
CA GLY A 164 -4.26 -14.99 -0.75
C GLY A 164 -3.23 -14.15 0.01
N GLY A 165 -3.13 -14.33 1.32
CA GLY A 165 -2.26 -13.51 2.13
C GLY A 165 -2.50 -13.74 3.61
N GLY A 166 -2.27 -12.72 4.43
CA GLY A 166 -2.47 -12.87 5.87
C GLY A 166 -1.84 -11.73 6.64
N ASN A 167 -1.42 -12.03 7.86
CA ASN A 167 -0.59 -11.13 8.65
C ASN A 167 0.86 -11.56 8.54
N LEU A 168 1.81 -10.77 9.04
CA LEU A 168 3.16 -11.27 9.23
C LEU A 168 3.28 -11.92 10.61
N ASP A 169 4.14 -12.94 10.73
CA ASP A 169 4.53 -13.46 12.04
C ASP A 169 5.47 -12.46 12.72
N TYR A 170 5.09 -11.97 13.89
CA TYR A 170 5.80 -10.88 14.59
C TYR A 170 6.66 -11.40 15.74
N ASP A 171 7.56 -12.35 15.50
CA ASP A 171 8.57 -12.67 16.51
C ASP A 171 9.71 -11.61 16.58
N ASN A 172 9.77 -10.66 15.63
CA ASN A 172 10.97 -9.86 15.39
C ASN A 172 10.82 -8.34 15.63
N GLY A 173 9.63 -7.83 15.99
CA GLY A 173 9.43 -6.40 16.31
C GLY A 173 9.68 -5.38 15.18
N LEU A 174 9.87 -5.83 13.94
CA LEU A 174 9.98 -4.98 12.75
C LEU A 174 8.64 -4.99 12.02
N MET A 175 7.87 -3.91 12.12
CA MET A 175 6.82 -3.67 11.13
C MET A 175 7.51 -3.22 9.84
N PRO A 176 7.41 -3.95 8.72
CA PRO A 176 8.09 -3.59 7.47
C PRO A 176 7.46 -2.36 6.80
N ILE A 177 6.31 -1.92 7.30
CA ILE A 177 5.56 -0.78 6.77
C ILE A 177 5.68 0.39 7.74
N ASP A 178 6.08 1.56 7.22
CA ASP A 178 5.99 2.82 7.95
C ASP A 178 4.50 3.17 8.11
N PRO A 179 3.96 3.27 9.35
CA PRO A 179 2.57 3.63 9.56
C PRO A 179 2.23 5.05 9.06
N ASN A 180 3.23 5.89 8.80
CA ASN A 180 3.05 7.21 8.18
C ASN A 180 3.05 7.17 6.65
N HIS A 181 3.21 5.99 6.04
CA HIS A 181 3.07 5.85 4.59
C HIS A 181 1.65 6.29 4.19
N PRO A 182 1.47 7.08 3.11
CA PRO A 182 0.15 7.60 2.74
C PRO A 182 -0.88 6.49 2.51
N CYS A 183 -0.43 5.33 2.03
CA CYS A 183 -1.26 4.14 1.80
C CYS A 183 -1.36 3.17 2.98
N ALA A 184 -0.74 3.49 4.12
CA ALA A 184 -1.04 2.81 5.37
C ALA A 184 -2.39 3.26 5.97
N LEU A 185 -2.94 4.38 5.50
CA LEU A 185 -4.25 4.92 5.91
C LEU A 185 -4.41 5.15 7.43
N GLY A 186 -3.29 5.29 8.15
CA GLY A 186 -3.28 5.38 9.61
C GLY A 186 -3.68 4.09 10.33
N ASP A 187 -3.84 2.98 9.60
CA ASP A 187 -4.10 1.66 10.16
C ASP A 187 -2.79 0.99 10.61
N THR A 188 -2.88 0.05 11.52
CA THR A 188 -1.80 -0.86 11.94
C THR A 188 -2.05 -2.30 11.48
N ARG A 189 -3.24 -2.57 10.93
CA ARG A 189 -3.64 -3.87 10.38
C ARG A 189 -3.67 -3.79 8.87
N TYR A 190 -2.63 -4.30 8.25
CA TYR A 190 -2.54 -4.47 6.80
C TYR A 190 -2.82 -5.92 6.45
N PHE A 191 -3.44 -6.15 5.30
CA PHE A 191 -3.44 -7.48 4.71
C PHE A 191 -2.20 -7.61 3.82
N PHE A 192 -1.29 -8.52 4.19
CA PHE A 192 -0.09 -8.81 3.40
C PHE A 192 -0.44 -9.81 2.32
N ALA A 193 -0.47 -9.35 1.07
CA ALA A 193 -0.74 -10.22 -0.06
C ALA A 193 0.47 -11.12 -0.34
N SER A 194 0.21 -12.41 -0.58
CA SER A 194 1.21 -13.40 -1.01
C SER A 194 1.56 -13.31 -2.50
N GLY A 195 0.78 -12.53 -3.28
CA GLY A 195 0.90 -12.41 -4.73
C GLY A 195 -0.10 -13.28 -5.50
N GLU A 196 -0.77 -14.22 -4.85
CA GLU A 196 -1.85 -14.96 -5.49
C GLU A 196 -3.14 -14.12 -5.53
N LEU A 197 -3.62 -13.88 -6.74
CA LEU A 197 -4.91 -13.26 -7.02
C LEU A 197 -5.80 -14.26 -7.75
N SER A 198 -7.01 -14.46 -7.23
CA SER A 198 -8.06 -15.21 -7.91
C SER A 198 -9.16 -14.23 -8.32
N ALA A 199 -9.54 -14.26 -9.61
CA ALA A 199 -10.81 -13.69 -10.02
C ALA A 199 -11.91 -14.55 -9.38
N GLU A 200 -12.89 -13.92 -8.76
CA GLU A 200 -14.03 -14.67 -8.23
C GLU A 200 -14.76 -15.33 -9.40
N ALA A 201 -14.92 -16.65 -9.35
CA ALA A 201 -15.89 -17.33 -10.20
C ALA A 201 -17.27 -16.86 -9.74
N GLN A 202 -17.96 -16.08 -10.58
CA GLN A 202 -19.34 -15.70 -10.32
C GLN A 202 -20.17 -16.95 -10.00
N PRO A 203 -21.01 -16.93 -8.95
CA PRO A 203 -21.91 -18.04 -8.65
C PRO A 203 -22.91 -18.30 -9.78
#